data_AF-A0A6G1J5Q2-F1
#
_entry.id   AF-A0A6G1J5Q2-F1
#
_cell.length_a   1.000
_cell.length_b   1.000
_cell.length_c   1.000
_cell.angle_alpha   90.00
_cell.angle_beta   90.00
_cell.angle_gamma   90.00
#
_symmetry.space_group_name_H-M   'P 1'
#
loop_
_entity.id
_entity.type
_entity.pdbx_description
1 polymer ?
#
loop_
_entity_poly.entity_id
_entity_poly.type
_entity_poly.pdbx_seq_one_letter_code
_entity_poly.pdbx_strand_id
1 'polypeptide(L)'
;MRVLSRPAVLSSPHRSLLPAAQRIPHLARFQSTAPGNNQATTASLSPRWLSDLKSRIGRCIQFGLNPEQMRIAGGILEEVTKSWRDLLAGSEGFLTGKGRMGLYRQEVVWGEMDSMGHVNNVVYNRYAESARVNWALNFAAADADHKAEWKELMTPNGIGLILRSIRTDYKFPMTYPDRVTVLHKLKDKPKSDSDHFILDVLILSELHRRPAARCVEDIAVYDYRQARKSAMKPFMVKKLQETYDLQEQAKQTYGNKVLDLLSRVHHLEKSSWDRPDAKEDFGSATNP
;
A
#
# COMPACT_ATOMS: atom_id res chain seq x y z
N MET A 1 -47.60 32.15 -56.78
CA MET A 1 -48.21 31.16 -55.88
C MET A 1 -48.08 29.78 -56.51
N ARG A 2 -47.20 28.91 -56.01
CA ARG A 2 -47.03 27.53 -56.50
C ARG A 2 -47.54 26.55 -55.43
N VAL A 3 -48.62 25.86 -55.75
CA VAL A 3 -48.99 24.56 -55.18
C VAL A 3 -48.33 23.50 -56.05
N LEU A 4 -47.77 22.44 -55.46
CA LEU A 4 -47.56 21.08 -56.00
C LEU A 4 -46.94 20.23 -54.86
N SER A 5 -47.74 19.43 -54.14
CA SER A 5 -47.90 17.97 -54.29
C SER A 5 -46.74 17.13 -53.73
N ARG A 6 -47.06 16.33 -52.70
CA ARG A 6 -46.20 15.33 -52.02
C ARG A 6 -45.71 14.24 -52.99
N PRO A 7 -44.52 13.64 -52.76
CA PRO A 7 -44.24 12.29 -53.17
C PRO A 7 -44.37 11.29 -52.00
N ALA A 8 -44.87 10.12 -52.35
CA ALA A 8 -45.09 8.96 -51.51
C ALA A 8 -43.76 8.30 -51.09
N VAL A 9 -43.73 7.81 -49.84
CA VAL A 9 -42.65 6.98 -49.30
C VAL A 9 -42.84 5.56 -49.83
N LEU A 10 -41.89 5.07 -50.63
CA LEU A 10 -41.76 3.66 -50.99
C LEU A 10 -40.98 2.94 -49.88
N SER A 11 -41.63 1.94 -49.31
CA SER A 11 -41.13 1.02 -48.30
C SER A 11 -40.14 0.01 -48.89
N SER A 12 -38.99 -0.17 -48.22
CA SER A 12 -38.16 -1.37 -48.32
C SER A 12 -37.76 -1.82 -46.91
N PRO A 13 -37.86 -3.11 -46.56
CA PRO A 13 -37.61 -3.58 -45.20
C PRO A 13 -36.10 -3.76 -45.00
N HIS A 14 -35.48 -2.90 -44.18
CA HIS A 14 -34.15 -3.20 -43.67
C HIS A 14 -34.27 -4.28 -42.58
N ARG A 15 -33.80 -5.50 -42.94
CA ARG A 15 -33.51 -6.58 -42.01
C ARG A 15 -32.61 -6.06 -40.88
N SER A 16 -33.13 -6.08 -39.66
CA SER A 16 -32.35 -5.94 -38.43
C SER A 16 -31.43 -7.14 -38.27
N LEU A 17 -30.17 -6.99 -38.68
CA LEU A 17 -29.10 -7.93 -38.31
C LEU A 17 -28.56 -7.49 -36.95
N LEU A 18 -29.05 -8.15 -35.90
CA LEU A 18 -28.46 -8.10 -34.56
C LEU A 18 -27.00 -8.58 -34.64
N PRO A 19 -26.01 -7.89 -34.03
CA PRO A 19 -24.68 -8.42 -33.93
C PRO A 19 -24.69 -9.68 -33.04
N ALA A 20 -24.21 -10.78 -33.58
CA ALA A 20 -24.01 -12.02 -32.83
C ALA A 20 -23.11 -11.74 -31.61
N ALA A 21 -23.65 -11.96 -30.42
CA ALA A 21 -22.90 -11.89 -29.18
C ALA A 21 -21.82 -12.99 -29.19
N GLN A 22 -20.59 -12.62 -29.52
CA GLN A 22 -19.42 -13.47 -29.30
C GLN A 22 -19.25 -13.62 -27.79
N ARG A 23 -19.73 -14.76 -27.25
CA ARG A 23 -19.42 -15.18 -25.89
C ARG A 23 -17.93 -15.54 -25.84
N ILE A 24 -17.09 -14.57 -25.52
CA ILE A 24 -15.74 -14.82 -25.04
C ILE A 24 -15.90 -15.46 -23.65
N PRO A 25 -15.41 -16.68 -23.40
CA PRO A 25 -15.36 -17.20 -22.04
C PRO A 25 -14.36 -16.35 -21.25
N HIS A 26 -14.88 -15.40 -20.46
CA HIS A 26 -14.14 -14.77 -19.39
C HIS A 26 -13.80 -15.85 -18.36
N LEU A 27 -12.67 -16.54 -18.57
CA LEU A 27 -11.93 -17.14 -17.47
C LEU A 27 -11.36 -15.99 -16.66
N ALA A 28 -12.18 -15.42 -15.77
CA ALA A 28 -11.71 -14.64 -14.65
C ALA A 28 -10.84 -15.58 -13.81
N ARG A 29 -9.56 -15.66 -14.15
CA ARG A 29 -8.56 -16.34 -13.34
C ARG A 29 -8.39 -15.45 -12.10
N PHE A 30 -9.22 -15.70 -11.09
CA PHE A 30 -8.88 -15.31 -9.73
C PHE A 30 -7.56 -16.01 -9.42
N GLN A 31 -6.45 -15.31 -9.63
CA GLN A 31 -5.17 -15.72 -9.06
C GLN A 31 -5.31 -15.50 -7.56
N SER A 32 -5.78 -16.54 -6.87
CA SER A 32 -5.44 -16.73 -5.48
C SER A 32 -3.92 -16.78 -5.44
N THR A 33 -3.30 -15.75 -4.88
CA THR A 33 -1.88 -15.77 -4.55
C THR A 33 -1.68 -16.92 -3.56
N ALA A 34 -1.24 -18.07 -4.05
CA ALA A 34 -0.81 -19.15 -3.19
C ALA A 34 0.27 -18.57 -2.25
N PRO A 35 0.20 -18.85 -0.93
CA PRO A 35 1.28 -18.53 -0.02
C PRO A 35 2.58 -19.18 -0.51
N GLY A 36 3.51 -18.39 -1.03
CA GLY A 36 4.90 -18.83 -1.04
C GLY A 36 5.36 -19.00 0.41
N ASN A 37 6.30 -19.92 0.66
CA ASN A 37 6.87 -20.26 1.98
C ASN A 37 7.57 -19.10 2.73
N ASN A 38 7.39 -17.84 2.28
CA ASN A 38 8.04 -16.62 2.75
C ASN A 38 7.02 -15.55 3.21
N GLN A 39 5.84 -15.98 3.67
CA GLN A 39 4.85 -15.05 4.20
C GLN A 39 5.34 -14.41 5.49
N ALA A 40 5.10 -13.11 5.63
CA ALA A 40 5.41 -12.39 6.86
C ALA A 40 4.72 -13.04 8.06
N THR A 41 5.35 -12.99 9.22
CA THR A 41 4.75 -13.47 10.47
C THR A 41 3.39 -12.82 10.75
N THR A 42 3.17 -11.61 10.24
CA THR A 42 1.92 -10.86 10.33
C THR A 42 0.91 -11.18 9.22
N ALA A 43 1.24 -12.04 8.26
CA ALA A 43 0.37 -12.36 7.11
C ALA A 43 -0.94 -13.06 7.51
N SER A 44 -0.93 -13.80 8.62
CA SER A 44 -2.13 -14.42 9.19
C SER A 44 -3.00 -13.45 9.98
N LEU A 45 -2.51 -12.24 10.27
CA LEU A 45 -3.27 -11.25 11.02
C LEU A 45 -4.38 -10.65 10.17
N SER A 46 -5.46 -10.25 10.84
CA SER A 46 -6.49 -9.39 10.27
C SER A 46 -5.86 -8.16 9.61
N PRO A 47 -6.27 -7.73 8.41
CA PRO A 47 -5.86 -6.44 7.85
C PRO A 47 -6.20 -5.25 8.75
N ARG A 48 -7.08 -5.44 9.73
CA ARG A 48 -7.48 -4.47 10.74
C ARG A 48 -6.77 -4.66 12.08
N TRP A 49 -5.76 -5.53 12.19
CA TRP A 49 -5.13 -5.92 13.46
C TRP A 49 -4.75 -4.73 14.35
N LEU A 50 -4.28 -3.63 13.76
CA LEU A 50 -3.88 -2.43 14.51
C LEU A 50 -5.10 -1.71 15.11
N SER A 51 -6.22 -1.68 14.40
CA SER A 51 -7.50 -1.15 14.90
C SER A 51 -8.11 -2.09 15.94
N ASP A 52 -8.03 -3.40 15.68
CA ASP A 52 -8.54 -4.44 16.58
C ASP A 52 -7.76 -4.41 17.91
N LEU A 53 -6.43 -4.25 17.85
CA LEU A 53 -5.55 -4.11 19.02
C LEU A 53 -5.95 -2.89 19.87
N LYS A 54 -6.20 -1.73 19.25
CA LYS A 54 -6.68 -0.54 19.99
C LYS A 54 -8.04 -0.78 20.64
N SER A 55 -8.94 -1.44 19.94
CA SER A 55 -10.29 -1.75 20.45
C SER A 55 -10.22 -2.72 21.64
N ARG A 56 -9.33 -3.71 21.58
CA ARG A 56 -9.05 -4.64 22.67
C ARG A 56 -8.54 -3.94 23.93
N ILE A 57 -7.58 -3.03 23.78
CA ILE A 57 -7.09 -2.21 24.90
C ILE A 57 -8.22 -1.32 25.45
N GLY A 58 -9.03 -0.72 24.57
CA GLY A 58 -10.19 0.09 24.98
C GLY A 58 -11.19 -0.70 25.82
N ARG A 59 -11.45 -1.97 25.47
CA ARG A 59 -12.28 -2.87 26.27
C ARG A 59 -11.69 -3.12 27.66
N CYS A 60 -10.39 -3.36 27.75
CA CYS A 60 -9.71 -3.53 29.05
C CYS A 60 -9.88 -2.27 29.91
N ILE A 61 -9.70 -1.08 29.33
CA ILE A 61 -9.88 0.21 30.03
C ILE A 61 -11.33 0.39 30.50
N GLN A 62 -12.31 0.13 29.61
CA GLN A 62 -13.73 0.28 29.92
C GLN A 62 -14.21 -0.67 31.03
N PHE A 63 -13.63 -1.85 31.12
CA PHE A 63 -13.94 -2.82 32.17
C PHE A 63 -13.48 -2.38 33.57
N GLY A 64 -12.43 -1.56 33.63
CA GLY A 64 -11.76 -1.14 34.87
C GLY A 64 -10.39 -1.79 35.02
N LEU A 65 -9.33 -0.97 34.99
CA LEU A 65 -7.95 -1.40 35.18
C LEU A 65 -7.40 -0.85 36.49
N ASN A 66 -6.61 -1.66 37.20
CA ASN A 66 -5.85 -1.16 38.34
C ASN A 66 -4.69 -0.23 37.87
N PRO A 67 -4.04 0.53 38.78
CA PRO A 67 -3.02 1.50 38.39
C PRO A 67 -1.85 0.93 37.58
N GLU A 68 -1.40 -0.29 37.88
CA GLU A 68 -0.30 -0.93 37.16
C GLU A 68 -0.71 -1.39 35.75
N GLN A 69 -1.91 -1.96 35.62
CA GLN A 69 -2.49 -2.31 34.33
C GLN A 69 -2.74 -1.09 33.45
N MET A 70 -3.21 0.01 34.04
CA MET A 70 -3.40 1.28 33.35
C MET A 70 -2.06 1.82 32.81
N ARG A 71 -0.98 1.72 33.59
CA ARG A 71 0.37 2.09 33.16
C ARG A 71 0.83 1.25 31.97
N ILE A 72 0.59 -0.06 32.00
CA ILE A 72 0.91 -0.98 30.89
C ILE A 72 0.11 -0.63 29.63
N ALA A 73 -1.21 -0.46 29.78
CA ALA A 73 -2.11 -0.09 28.68
C ALA A 73 -1.68 1.24 28.03
N GLY A 74 -1.36 2.25 28.85
CA GLY A 74 -0.84 3.53 28.41
C GLY A 74 0.46 3.40 27.62
N GLY A 75 1.41 2.60 28.11
CA GLY A 75 2.67 2.35 27.40
C GLY A 75 2.48 1.66 26.04
N ILE A 76 1.56 0.69 25.94
CA ILE A 76 1.23 0.04 24.66
C ILE A 76 0.59 1.06 23.69
N LEU A 77 -0.37 1.86 24.16
CA LEU A 77 -1.04 2.88 23.34
C LEU A 77 -0.09 3.97 22.85
N GLU A 78 0.85 4.38 23.70
CA GLU A 78 1.91 5.34 23.35
C GLU A 78 2.80 4.78 22.24
N GLU A 79 3.30 3.55 22.40
CA GLU A 79 4.13 2.86 21.41
C GLU A 79 3.41 2.72 20.08
N VAL A 80 2.17 2.23 20.10
CA VAL A 80 1.31 2.11 18.91
C VAL A 80 1.08 3.46 18.26
N THR A 81 0.84 4.52 19.03
CA THR A 81 0.57 5.86 18.49
C THR A 81 1.79 6.47 17.83
N LYS A 82 2.97 6.31 18.43
CA LYS A 82 4.23 6.85 17.89
C LYS A 82 4.74 6.06 16.69
N SER A 83 4.56 4.74 16.70
CA SER A 83 5.21 3.82 15.75
C SER A 83 4.23 3.09 14.83
N TRP A 84 2.96 3.49 14.75
CA TRP A 84 1.93 2.77 13.98
C TRP A 84 2.35 2.46 12.55
N ARG A 85 3.01 3.43 11.90
CA ARG A 85 3.44 3.32 10.51
C ARG A 85 4.55 2.28 10.38
N ASP A 86 5.50 2.33 11.29
CA ASP A 86 6.65 1.47 11.28
C ASP A 86 6.23 0.02 11.57
N LEU A 87 5.31 -0.17 12.51
CA LEU A 87 4.71 -1.46 12.81
C LEU A 87 3.95 -2.02 11.60
N LEU A 88 3.14 -1.19 10.94
CA LEU A 88 2.31 -1.62 9.81
C LEU A 88 3.14 -1.89 8.55
N ALA A 89 3.92 -0.91 8.11
CA ALA A 89 4.70 -1.01 6.89
C ALA A 89 5.95 -1.88 7.06
N GLY A 90 6.62 -1.77 8.21
CA GLY A 90 7.84 -2.51 8.51
C GLY A 90 7.60 -4.00 8.65
N SER A 91 6.48 -4.41 9.27
CA SER A 91 6.15 -5.84 9.40
C SER A 91 5.85 -6.51 8.06
N GLU A 92 5.58 -5.73 7.01
CA GLU A 92 5.44 -6.19 5.64
C GLU A 92 6.71 -6.01 4.79
N GLY A 93 7.78 -5.44 5.36
CA GLY A 93 9.08 -5.25 4.71
C GLY A 93 9.23 -3.97 3.90
N PHE A 94 8.37 -2.96 4.07
CA PHE A 94 8.46 -1.71 3.29
C PHE A 94 9.53 -0.71 3.78
N LEU A 95 10.19 -0.96 4.91
CA LEU A 95 11.10 -0.01 5.56
C LEU A 95 12.56 -0.45 5.40
N THR A 96 13.20 -0.04 4.31
CA THR A 96 14.56 -0.48 3.95
C THR A 96 15.67 0.50 4.38
N GLY A 97 15.36 1.44 5.25
CA GLY A 97 16.31 2.41 5.81
C GLY A 97 15.83 3.86 5.74
N LYS A 98 16.53 4.75 6.45
CA LYS A 98 16.24 6.19 6.44
C LYS A 98 16.45 6.77 5.04
N GLY A 99 15.56 7.68 4.63
CA GLY A 99 15.66 8.36 3.34
C GLY A 99 15.31 7.51 2.13
N ARG A 100 14.74 6.30 2.30
CA ARG A 100 14.33 5.43 1.18
C ARG A 100 12.83 5.44 0.87
N MET A 101 12.07 6.26 1.58
CA MET A 101 10.63 6.41 1.33
C MET A 101 10.41 7.22 0.04
N GLY A 102 9.41 6.82 -0.75
CA GLY A 102 9.07 7.50 -2.00
C GLY A 102 8.38 8.84 -1.74
N LEU A 103 7.33 8.83 -0.91
CA LEU A 103 6.70 10.05 -0.40
C LEU A 103 6.48 9.93 1.10
N TYR A 104 6.77 10.99 1.84
CA TYR A 104 6.57 11.06 3.28
C TYR A 104 5.62 12.21 3.60
N ARG A 105 4.43 11.88 4.13
CA ARG A 105 3.43 12.85 4.58
C ARG A 105 3.13 13.96 3.55
N GLN A 106 3.08 13.60 2.26
CA GLN A 106 2.65 14.48 1.19
C GLN A 106 1.23 14.96 1.48
N GLU A 107 0.98 16.26 1.36
CA GLU A 107 -0.36 16.80 1.61
C GLU A 107 -1.32 16.36 0.51
N VAL A 108 -2.49 15.86 0.92
CA VAL A 108 -3.64 15.75 0.03
C VAL A 108 -4.17 17.17 -0.11
N VAL A 109 -4.28 17.66 -1.34
CA VAL A 109 -4.81 19.01 -1.60
C VAL A 109 -6.28 18.93 -2.00
N TRP A 110 -7.07 19.95 -1.66
CA TRP A 110 -8.51 19.96 -1.92
C TRP A 110 -8.87 19.68 -3.38
N GLY A 111 -8.08 20.20 -4.34
CA GLY A 111 -8.28 19.99 -5.77
C GLY A 111 -8.02 18.57 -6.29
N GLU A 112 -7.56 17.64 -5.45
CA GLU A 112 -7.44 16.22 -5.78
C GLU A 112 -8.74 15.44 -5.56
N MET A 113 -9.73 16.06 -4.91
CA MET A 113 -11.07 15.47 -4.75
C MET A 113 -11.92 15.68 -6.00
N ASP A 114 -12.84 14.76 -6.25
CA ASP A 114 -13.86 14.92 -7.29
C ASP A 114 -15.25 15.21 -6.69
N SER A 115 -16.26 15.32 -7.57
CA SER A 115 -17.63 15.63 -7.19
C SER A 115 -18.28 14.61 -6.25
N MET A 116 -17.69 13.41 -6.08
CA MET A 116 -18.18 12.39 -5.16
C MET A 116 -17.68 12.60 -3.72
N GLY A 117 -16.90 13.66 -3.46
CA GLY A 117 -16.53 14.08 -2.11
C GLY A 117 -15.35 13.31 -1.52
N HIS A 118 -14.49 12.74 -2.37
CA HIS A 118 -13.27 12.05 -1.97
C HIS A 118 -12.18 12.20 -3.03
N VAL A 119 -10.94 11.86 -2.67
CA VAL A 119 -9.79 11.88 -3.58
C VAL A 119 -10.11 11.03 -4.82
N ASN A 120 -9.94 11.62 -6.00
CA ASN A 120 -10.21 10.94 -7.25
C ASN A 120 -9.32 9.70 -7.41
N ASN A 121 -9.88 8.63 -7.95
CA ASN A 121 -9.20 7.34 -8.07
C ASN A 121 -7.86 7.40 -8.86
N VAL A 122 -7.74 8.30 -9.84
CA VAL A 122 -6.51 8.48 -10.63
C VAL A 122 -5.39 9.10 -9.80
N VAL A 123 -5.70 9.91 -8.79
CA VAL A 123 -4.71 10.60 -7.95
C VAL A 123 -3.85 9.60 -7.17
N TYR A 124 -4.42 8.49 -6.72
CA TYR A 124 -3.65 7.43 -6.05
C TYR A 124 -2.51 6.89 -6.93
N ASN A 125 -2.75 6.75 -8.24
CA ASN A 125 -1.71 6.32 -9.18
C ASN A 125 -0.66 7.41 -9.39
N ARG A 126 -1.04 8.70 -9.32
CA ARG A 126 -0.09 9.83 -9.37
C ARG A 126 0.80 9.88 -8.12
N TYR A 127 0.25 9.57 -6.95
CA TYR A 127 1.06 9.42 -5.73
C TYR A 127 2.05 8.26 -5.86
N ALA A 128 1.60 7.11 -6.37
CA ALA A 128 2.47 5.95 -6.61
C ALA A 128 3.59 6.30 -7.61
N GLU A 129 3.27 6.96 -8.72
CA GLU A 129 4.23 7.42 -9.72
C GLU A 129 5.29 8.35 -9.12
N SER A 130 4.88 9.42 -8.44
CA SER A 130 5.80 10.38 -7.82
C SER A 130 6.69 9.69 -6.78
N ALA A 131 6.10 8.81 -5.98
CA ALA A 131 6.82 8.04 -4.99
C ALA A 131 7.80 7.03 -5.61
N ARG A 132 7.48 6.40 -6.74
CA ARG A 132 8.38 5.50 -7.46
C ARG A 132 9.59 6.25 -8.00
N VAL A 133 9.38 7.43 -8.59
CA VAL A 133 10.48 8.29 -9.08
C VAL A 133 11.41 8.66 -7.93
N ASN A 134 10.87 9.14 -6.81
CA ASN A 134 11.66 9.46 -5.64
C ASN A 134 12.38 8.23 -5.07
N TRP A 135 11.70 7.08 -4.99
CA TRP A 135 12.30 5.83 -4.55
C TRP A 135 13.49 5.42 -5.43
N ALA A 136 13.37 5.54 -6.75
CA ALA A 136 14.47 5.27 -7.68
C ALA A 136 15.63 6.27 -7.50
N LEU A 137 15.32 7.57 -7.37
CA LEU A 137 16.33 8.62 -7.16
C LEU A 137 17.07 8.49 -5.83
N ASN A 138 16.43 7.94 -4.79
CA ASN A 138 17.06 7.72 -3.49
C ASN A 138 18.25 6.75 -3.59
N PHE A 139 18.30 5.87 -4.59
CA PHE A 139 19.49 5.03 -4.82
C PHE A 139 20.72 5.83 -5.20
N ALA A 140 20.56 6.97 -5.88
CA ALA A 140 21.67 7.86 -6.21
C ALA A 140 22.38 8.43 -4.95
N ALA A 141 21.67 8.50 -3.82
CA ALA A 141 22.25 8.85 -2.53
C ALA A 141 22.85 7.64 -1.78
N ALA A 142 22.33 6.43 -2.02
CA ALA A 142 22.73 5.20 -1.36
C ALA A 142 23.85 4.41 -2.09
N ASP A 143 24.22 4.84 -3.30
CA ASP A 143 25.23 4.22 -4.17
C ASP A 143 26.00 5.35 -4.88
N ALA A 144 26.99 5.90 -4.17
CA ALA A 144 27.73 7.07 -4.62
C ALA A 144 28.51 6.83 -5.92
N ASP A 145 29.03 5.60 -6.10
CA ASP A 145 29.83 5.21 -7.26
C ASP A 145 29.01 5.23 -8.56
N HIS A 146 27.70 4.95 -8.48
CA HIS A 146 26.79 4.93 -9.64
C HIS A 146 25.73 6.05 -9.59
N LYS A 147 26.02 7.14 -8.89
CA LYS A 147 25.07 8.23 -8.64
C LYS A 147 24.52 8.84 -9.93
N ALA A 148 25.37 9.00 -10.94
CA ALA A 148 24.96 9.59 -12.22
C ALA A 148 24.01 8.64 -12.97
N GLU A 149 24.33 7.34 -12.97
CA GLU A 149 23.55 6.30 -13.63
C GLU A 149 22.17 6.14 -12.98
N TRP A 150 22.08 6.17 -11.65
CA TRP A 150 20.79 6.15 -10.94
C TRP A 150 19.91 7.34 -11.30
N LYS A 151 20.49 8.53 -11.49
CA LYS A 151 19.75 9.71 -11.94
C LYS A 151 19.34 9.59 -13.41
N GLU A 152 20.20 9.05 -14.26
CA GLU A 152 19.93 8.88 -15.69
C GLU A 152 18.75 7.92 -15.94
N LEU A 153 18.50 6.95 -15.05
CA LEU A 153 17.35 6.05 -15.15
C LEU A 153 16.00 6.77 -15.24
N MET A 154 15.92 8.01 -14.72
CA MET A 154 14.72 8.86 -14.75
C MET A 154 14.71 9.84 -15.92
N THR A 155 15.52 9.59 -16.94
CA THR A 155 15.62 10.39 -18.16
C THR A 155 15.49 9.50 -19.41
N PRO A 156 15.14 10.06 -20.58
CA PRO A 156 15.08 9.29 -21.82
C PRO A 156 16.46 9.13 -22.51
N ASN A 157 17.57 9.45 -21.84
CA ASN A 157 18.88 9.60 -22.51
C ASN A 157 19.69 8.30 -22.65
N GLY A 158 19.25 7.20 -22.06
CA GLY A 158 20.01 5.95 -22.01
C GLY A 158 19.15 4.76 -21.60
N ILE A 159 19.60 4.02 -20.59
CA ILE A 159 18.74 3.03 -19.92
C ILE A 159 17.81 3.78 -18.96
N GLY A 160 16.52 3.50 -19.01
CA GLY A 160 15.55 4.04 -18.06
C GLY A 160 14.47 3.05 -17.69
N LEU A 161 13.59 3.48 -16.80
CA LEU A 161 12.49 2.68 -16.27
C LEU A 161 11.16 3.08 -16.91
N ILE A 162 10.37 2.09 -17.33
CA ILE A 162 9.03 2.29 -17.89
C ILE A 162 8.03 1.48 -17.07
N LEU A 163 6.93 2.12 -16.66
CA LEU A 163 5.79 1.42 -16.05
C LEU A 163 5.06 0.61 -17.13
N ARG A 164 5.20 -0.71 -17.09
CA ARG A 164 4.53 -1.63 -18.02
C ARG A 164 3.07 -1.84 -17.63
N SER A 165 2.79 -1.98 -16.34
CA SER A 165 1.43 -2.11 -15.82
C SER A 165 1.34 -1.66 -14.37
N ILE A 166 0.15 -1.21 -13.97
CA ILE A 166 -0.20 -0.90 -12.58
C ILE A 166 -1.59 -1.45 -12.28
N ARG A 167 -1.72 -2.14 -11.15
CA ARG A 167 -3.02 -2.51 -10.54
C ARG A 167 -3.15 -1.77 -9.22
N THR A 168 -4.30 -1.16 -8.96
CA THR A 168 -4.57 -0.45 -7.71
C THR A 168 -5.81 -1.00 -7.02
N ASP A 169 -5.64 -1.43 -5.78
CA ASP A 169 -6.71 -1.89 -4.90
C ASP A 169 -7.01 -0.82 -3.84
N TYR A 170 -8.10 -0.06 -4.05
CA TYR A 170 -8.58 0.97 -3.13
C TYR A 170 -9.18 0.34 -1.86
N LYS A 171 -8.81 0.86 -0.69
CA LYS A 171 -9.22 0.31 0.62
C LYS A 171 -10.25 1.17 1.33
N PHE A 172 -10.22 2.48 1.14
CA PHE A 172 -11.26 3.41 1.57
C PHE A 172 -11.11 4.77 0.84
N PRO A 173 -12.18 5.57 0.69
CA PRO A 173 -12.11 6.88 0.06
C PRO A 173 -11.44 7.91 1.01
N MET A 174 -10.23 8.35 0.68
CA MET A 174 -9.56 9.44 1.43
C MET A 174 -10.22 10.77 1.11
N THR A 175 -10.13 11.73 2.03
CA THR A 175 -10.67 13.08 1.85
C THR A 175 -9.61 14.12 2.25
N TYR A 176 -9.77 15.35 1.76
CA TYR A 176 -9.06 16.49 2.31
C TYR A 176 -9.71 16.93 3.64
N PRO A 177 -8.92 17.33 4.66
CA PRO A 177 -7.46 17.29 4.73
C PRO A 177 -6.93 15.92 5.18
N ASP A 178 -5.89 15.43 4.52
CA ASP A 178 -5.11 14.26 4.95
C ASP A 178 -3.66 14.43 4.47
N ARG A 179 -2.77 13.55 4.90
CA ARG A 179 -1.42 13.39 4.36
C ARG A 179 -1.21 11.95 3.95
N VAL A 180 -0.52 11.74 2.84
CA VAL A 180 -0.20 10.41 2.33
C VAL A 180 1.28 10.10 2.49
N THR A 181 1.58 8.88 2.92
CA THR A 181 2.92 8.30 2.84
C THR A 181 2.88 7.12 1.88
N VAL A 182 3.80 7.09 0.92
CA VAL A 182 3.84 6.06 -0.12
C VAL A 182 5.17 5.33 -0.10
N LEU A 183 5.08 4.01 0.04
CA LEU A 183 6.21 3.12 0.25
C LEU A 183 6.25 2.06 -0.85
N HIS A 184 7.45 1.69 -1.27
CA HIS A 184 7.69 0.67 -2.30
C HIS A 184 8.57 -0.44 -1.72
N LYS A 185 8.31 -1.67 -2.17
CA LYS A 185 9.20 -2.80 -1.95
C LYS A 185 9.25 -3.67 -3.20
N LEU A 186 10.37 -4.34 -3.41
CA LEU A 186 10.50 -5.38 -4.42
C LEU A 186 9.68 -6.60 -4.02
N LYS A 187 8.86 -7.10 -4.93
CA LYS A 187 8.06 -8.31 -4.71
C LYS A 187 8.93 -9.57 -4.61
N ASP A 188 9.94 -9.65 -5.48
CA ASP A 188 10.85 -10.78 -5.61
C ASP A 188 12.31 -10.31 -5.62
N LYS A 189 13.24 -11.17 -5.20
CA LYS A 189 14.67 -10.86 -5.25
C LYS A 189 15.13 -10.80 -6.72
N PRO A 190 15.68 -9.67 -7.20
CA PRO A 190 16.10 -9.52 -8.60
C PRO A 190 17.18 -10.54 -9.00
N LYS A 191 17.13 -10.99 -10.26
CA LYS A 191 18.16 -11.83 -10.87
C LYS A 191 18.99 -11.02 -11.87
N SER A 192 20.20 -11.49 -12.17
CA SER A 192 21.16 -10.78 -13.00
C SER A 192 20.72 -10.58 -14.46
N ASP A 193 19.82 -11.42 -14.96
CA ASP A 193 19.30 -11.42 -16.33
C ASP A 193 17.91 -10.77 -16.46
N SER A 194 17.36 -10.24 -15.37
CA SER A 194 16.00 -9.71 -15.35
C SER A 194 15.91 -8.37 -16.10
N ASP A 195 14.93 -8.26 -17.01
CA ASP A 195 14.62 -7.06 -17.81
C ASP A 195 13.46 -6.22 -17.22
N HIS A 196 12.94 -6.67 -16.08
CA HIS A 196 11.88 -6.02 -15.31
C HIS A 196 11.96 -6.41 -13.84
N PHE A 197 11.23 -5.69 -13.01
CA PHE A 197 10.97 -6.06 -11.62
C PHE A 197 9.59 -5.57 -11.20
N ILE A 198 8.99 -6.27 -10.22
CA ILE A 198 7.69 -5.92 -9.68
C ILE A 198 7.87 -5.17 -8.36
N LEU A 199 7.19 -4.03 -8.23
CA LEU A 199 7.07 -3.29 -6.98
C LEU A 199 5.68 -3.52 -6.37
N ASP A 200 5.65 -3.91 -5.11
CA ASP A 200 4.47 -3.72 -4.28
C ASP A 200 4.50 -2.30 -3.71
N VAL A 201 3.35 -1.63 -3.69
CA VAL A 201 3.19 -0.25 -3.24
C VAL A 201 2.17 -0.18 -2.12
N LEU A 202 2.50 0.57 -1.07
CA LEU A 202 1.63 0.84 0.07
C LEU A 202 1.38 2.34 0.18
N ILE A 203 0.12 2.75 -0.01
CA ILE A 203 -0.34 4.13 0.17
C ILE A 203 -1.05 4.21 1.52
N LEU A 204 -0.45 4.93 2.47
CA LEU A 204 -0.96 5.11 3.82
C LEU A 204 -1.62 6.48 3.97
N SER A 205 -2.80 6.49 4.59
CA SER A 205 -3.38 7.70 5.16
C SER A 205 -2.79 7.95 6.53
N GLU A 206 -2.28 9.16 6.76
CA GLU A 206 -1.76 9.59 8.05
C GLU A 206 -2.88 9.93 9.04
N LEU A 207 -3.99 10.51 8.56
CA LEU A 207 -5.16 10.83 9.38
C LEU A 207 -5.80 9.56 9.93
N HIS A 208 -6.09 8.60 9.05
CA HIS A 208 -6.76 7.35 9.43
C HIS A 208 -5.80 6.26 9.93
N ARG A 209 -4.48 6.47 9.79
CA ARG A 209 -3.42 5.55 10.23
C ARG A 209 -3.59 4.12 9.71
N ARG A 210 -3.96 4.00 8.43
CA ARG A 210 -4.19 2.71 7.76
C ARG A 210 -3.93 2.80 6.25
N PRO A 211 -3.77 1.67 5.56
CA PRO A 211 -3.69 1.62 4.11
C PRO A 211 -4.95 2.21 3.47
N ALA A 212 -4.75 3.18 2.59
CA ALA A 212 -5.79 3.78 1.74
C ALA A 212 -5.88 3.11 0.38
N ALA A 213 -4.75 2.69 -0.17
CA ALA A 213 -4.67 1.86 -1.36
C ALA A 213 -3.42 0.99 -1.34
N ARG A 214 -3.42 -0.05 -2.15
CA ARG A 214 -2.25 -0.85 -2.47
C ARG A 214 -2.10 -0.91 -3.98
N CYS A 215 -0.86 -0.85 -4.47
CA CYS A 215 -0.60 -1.02 -5.90
C CYS A 215 0.39 -2.15 -6.14
N VAL A 216 0.33 -2.72 -7.34
CA VAL A 216 1.36 -3.60 -7.89
C VAL A 216 1.80 -3.02 -9.22
N GLU A 217 3.08 -2.75 -9.36
CA GLU A 217 3.67 -2.11 -10.54
C GLU A 217 4.69 -3.04 -11.20
N ASP A 218 4.52 -3.30 -12.50
CA ASP A 218 5.54 -3.97 -13.32
C ASP A 218 6.42 -2.92 -14.00
N ILE A 219 7.68 -2.84 -13.60
CA ILE A 219 8.65 -1.88 -14.09
C ILE A 219 9.62 -2.55 -15.06
N ALA A 220 9.54 -2.17 -16.33
CA ALA A 220 10.45 -2.64 -17.37
C ALA A 220 11.70 -1.75 -17.45
N VAL A 221 12.84 -2.38 -17.72
CA VAL A 221 14.08 -1.69 -18.06
C VAL A 221 14.16 -1.55 -19.58
N TYR A 222 14.33 -0.31 -20.05
CA TYR A 222 14.26 0.03 -21.46
C TYR A 222 15.49 0.82 -21.89
N ASP A 223 16.07 0.43 -23.02
CA ASP A 223 17.12 1.20 -23.69
C ASP A 223 16.46 2.14 -24.70
N TYR A 224 16.44 3.44 -24.36
CA TYR A 224 15.86 4.47 -25.21
C TYR A 224 16.68 4.74 -26.48
N ARG A 225 17.98 4.42 -26.49
CA ARG A 225 18.84 4.60 -27.67
C ARG A 225 18.60 3.49 -28.70
N GLN A 226 18.40 2.27 -28.21
CA GLN A 226 18.17 1.09 -29.05
C GLN A 226 16.68 0.77 -29.24
N ALA A 227 15.79 1.51 -28.60
CA ALA A 227 14.35 1.33 -28.62
C ALA A 227 13.90 -0.11 -28.29
N ARG A 228 14.55 -0.76 -27.32
CA ARG A 228 14.25 -2.14 -26.91
C ARG A 228 14.38 -2.36 -25.42
N LYS A 229 13.77 -3.44 -24.91
CA LYS A 229 14.01 -3.89 -23.54
C LYS A 229 15.49 -4.21 -23.32
N SER A 230 15.97 -3.96 -22.12
CA SER A 230 17.35 -4.25 -21.71
C SER A 230 17.35 -4.98 -20.37
N ALA A 231 18.36 -5.81 -20.13
CA ALA A 231 18.57 -6.37 -18.81
C ALA A 231 18.98 -5.27 -17.82
N MET A 232 18.68 -5.47 -16.54
CA MET A 232 19.21 -4.61 -15.49
C MET A 232 20.74 -4.60 -15.51
N LYS A 233 21.34 -3.41 -15.35
CA LYS A 233 22.80 -3.28 -15.21
C LYS A 233 23.26 -3.93 -13.90
N PRO A 234 24.51 -4.44 -13.81
CA PRO A 234 25.00 -5.13 -12.62
C PRO A 234 24.86 -4.35 -11.31
N PHE A 235 25.12 -3.03 -11.34
CA PHE A 235 24.97 -2.18 -10.15
C PHE A 235 23.50 -2.12 -9.66
N MET A 236 22.54 -2.11 -10.60
CA MET A 236 21.12 -2.12 -10.28
C MET A 236 20.74 -3.42 -9.57
N VAL A 237 21.14 -4.56 -10.15
CA VAL A 237 20.86 -5.89 -9.59
C VAL A 237 21.42 -5.99 -8.17
N LYS A 238 22.70 -5.64 -8.00
CA LYS A 238 23.36 -5.65 -6.69
C LYS A 238 22.58 -4.79 -5.68
N LYS A 239 22.25 -3.54 -6.03
CA LYS A 239 21.61 -2.63 -5.08
C LYS A 239 20.17 -3.01 -4.75
N LEU A 240 19.44 -3.53 -5.73
CA LEU A 240 18.08 -4.01 -5.54
C LEU A 240 18.07 -5.32 -4.73
N GLN A 241 19.06 -6.20 -4.88
CA GLN A 241 19.23 -7.37 -4.01
C GLN A 241 19.56 -6.98 -2.57
N GLU A 242 20.49 -6.04 -2.34
CA GLU A 242 20.75 -5.46 -1.01
C GLU A 242 19.47 -4.88 -0.40
N THR A 243 18.66 -4.19 -1.21
CA THR A 243 17.39 -3.61 -0.77
C THR A 243 16.40 -4.69 -0.40
N TYR A 244 16.27 -5.75 -1.20
CA TYR A 244 15.42 -6.89 -0.90
C TYR A 244 15.81 -7.55 0.43
N ASP A 245 17.11 -7.74 0.68
CA ASP A 245 17.58 -8.33 1.94
C ASP A 245 17.23 -7.45 3.16
N LEU A 246 17.29 -6.11 3.00
CA LEU A 246 16.81 -5.17 4.02
C LEU A 246 15.29 -5.23 4.25
N GLN A 247 14.50 -5.53 3.21
CA GLN A 247 13.05 -5.75 3.36
C GLN A 247 12.76 -6.96 4.24
N GLU A 248 13.50 -8.06 4.04
CA GLU A 248 13.33 -9.28 4.83
C GLU A 248 13.76 -9.07 6.28
N GLN A 249 14.86 -8.34 6.52
CA GLN A 249 15.28 -7.95 7.86
C GLN A 249 14.24 -7.07 8.56
N ALA A 250 13.68 -6.08 7.86
CA ALA A 250 12.61 -5.22 8.38
C ALA A 250 11.36 -6.03 8.73
N LYS A 251 10.93 -6.93 7.83
CA LYS A 251 9.79 -7.82 8.02
C LYS A 251 9.93 -8.64 9.31
N GLN A 252 11.10 -9.23 9.55
CA GLN A 252 11.38 -9.98 10.78
C GLN A 252 11.37 -9.07 12.01
N THR A 253 12.11 -7.95 11.96
CA THR A 253 12.26 -7.03 13.10
C THR A 253 10.91 -6.47 13.57
N TYR A 254 10.12 -5.96 12.64
CA TYR A 254 8.82 -5.37 12.96
C TYR A 254 7.74 -6.42 13.17
N GLY A 255 7.83 -7.59 12.51
CA GLY A 255 6.96 -8.72 12.80
C GLY A 255 7.08 -9.17 14.26
N ASN A 256 8.30 -9.27 14.78
CA ASN A 256 8.54 -9.60 16.18
C ASN A 256 7.98 -8.52 17.13
N LYS A 257 8.12 -7.24 16.80
CA LYS A 257 7.52 -6.14 17.58
C LYS A 257 6.00 -6.21 17.60
N VAL A 258 5.37 -6.53 16.47
CA VAL A 258 3.91 -6.70 16.39
C VAL A 258 3.45 -7.89 17.24
N LEU A 259 4.19 -9.00 17.22
CA LEU A 259 3.88 -10.17 18.06
C LEU A 259 4.02 -9.86 19.56
N ASP A 260 5.08 -9.14 19.96
CA ASP A 260 5.26 -8.69 21.35
C ASP A 260 4.07 -7.82 21.80
N LEU A 261 3.67 -6.85 20.99
CA LEU A 261 2.51 -6.00 21.26
C LEU A 261 1.22 -6.82 21.43
N LEU A 262 0.97 -7.78 20.53
CA LEU A 262 -0.20 -8.65 20.61
C LEU A 262 -0.18 -9.52 21.88
N SER A 263 1.00 -10.03 22.27
CA SER A 263 1.20 -10.81 23.48
C SER A 263 0.94 -9.98 24.74
N ARG A 264 1.49 -8.75 24.80
CA ARG A 264 1.28 -7.81 25.91
C ARG A 264 -0.19 -7.43 26.07
N VAL A 265 -0.91 -7.19 24.96
CA VAL A 265 -2.35 -6.94 25.01
C VAL A 265 -3.12 -8.18 25.47
N HIS A 266 -2.74 -9.37 25.01
CA HIS A 266 -3.37 -10.61 25.48
C HIS A 266 -3.17 -10.83 26.98
N HIS A 267 -1.97 -10.58 27.50
CA HIS A 267 -1.70 -10.64 28.93
C HIS A 267 -2.51 -9.60 29.72
N LEU A 268 -2.65 -8.39 29.17
CA LEU A 268 -3.51 -7.36 29.76
C LEU A 268 -4.98 -7.82 29.82
N GLU A 269 -5.50 -8.43 28.77
CA GLU A 269 -6.87 -8.99 28.76
C GLU A 269 -7.05 -10.08 29.83
N LYS A 270 -6.14 -11.06 29.87
CA LYS A 270 -6.17 -12.17 30.85
C LYS A 270 -6.03 -11.71 32.30
N SER A 271 -5.29 -10.64 32.54
CA SER A 271 -5.16 -10.06 33.87
C SER A 271 -6.29 -9.09 34.22
N SER A 272 -7.15 -8.68 33.28
CA SER A 272 -8.25 -7.73 33.51
C SER A 272 -9.63 -8.39 33.42
N TRP A 273 -10.26 -8.36 32.24
CA TRP A 273 -11.65 -8.77 32.02
C TRP A 273 -11.80 -10.24 31.63
N ASP A 274 -10.76 -10.86 31.05
CA ASP A 274 -10.80 -12.24 30.54
C ASP A 274 -10.24 -13.23 31.58
N ARG A 275 -10.81 -13.18 32.80
CA ARG A 275 -10.55 -14.13 33.89
C ARG A 275 -11.84 -14.56 34.59
N PRO A 276 -11.91 -15.77 35.17
CA PRO A 276 -13.16 -16.32 35.73
C PRO A 276 -13.79 -15.50 36.85
N ASP A 277 -12.99 -14.74 37.59
CA ASP A 277 -13.37 -13.94 38.75
C ASP A 277 -13.47 -12.43 38.44
N ALA A 278 -13.44 -12.05 37.15
CA ALA A 278 -13.46 -10.66 36.75
C ALA A 278 -14.77 -9.97 37.18
N LYS A 279 -14.64 -8.82 37.83
CA LYS A 279 -15.76 -7.93 38.17
C LYS A 279 -15.53 -6.59 37.51
N GLU A 280 -16.53 -6.10 36.81
CA GLU A 280 -16.51 -4.77 36.20
C GLU A 280 -16.40 -3.70 37.30
N ASP A 281 -15.46 -2.78 37.12
CA ASP A 281 -15.28 -1.62 37.98
C ASP A 281 -15.51 -0.36 37.15
N PHE A 282 -16.68 0.25 37.34
CA PHE A 282 -17.06 1.50 36.66
C PHE A 282 -16.45 2.75 37.32
N GLY A 283 -15.60 2.57 38.33
CA GLY A 283 -15.18 3.65 39.22
C GLY A 283 -16.32 4.04 40.16
N SER A 284 -15.98 4.37 41.39
CA SER A 284 -16.92 5.04 42.29
C SER A 284 -16.90 6.52 41.96
N ALA A 285 -18.04 7.07 41.52
CA ALA A 285 -18.27 8.51 41.62
C ALA A 285 -18.27 8.84 43.12
N THR A 286 -17.10 9.19 43.65
CA THR A 286 -17.03 9.80 44.98
C THR A 286 -17.71 11.16 44.83
N ASN A 287 -18.91 11.26 45.38
CA ASN A 287 -19.67 12.51 45.44
C ASN A 287 -18.78 13.63 46.03
N PRO A 288 -18.92 14.88 45.51
CA PRO A 288 -18.07 16.01 45.88
C PRO A 288 -18.11 16.37 47.37
#